data_AF-A0A0W8F1P8-F1
#
_entry.id   AF-A0A0W8F1P8-F1
#
_cell.length_a   1.000
_cell.length_b   1.000
_cell.length_c   1.000
_cell.angle_alpha   90.00
_cell.angle_beta   90.00
_cell.angle_gamma   90.00
#
_symmetry.space_group_name_H-M   'P 1'
#
loop_
_entity.id
_entity.type
_entity.pdbx_description
1 polymer ?
#
loop_
_entity_poly.entity_id
_entity_poly.type
_entity_poly.pdbx_seq_one_letter_code
_entity_poly.pdbx_strand_id
1 'polypeptide(L)'
;MDHIITALEHGFSYATVAAPILIADGVLGKNAREVRINRHHFDRVLVSGDIGDVESLVVLSHFKGHEVAGFGGAIKNLAMGCAPPSGKQEQHAARPMVLEGRCIGCGKCLAACPRSAVGLEDGQSVIDRDLCIGCFECMTICPEHAIDVDWETEIPRFIECMVEYAFGAAQGKKAGYMNFLTHITPDCDCVGWSDAPVVPDIGFLASRDPVAIDAASFDLVNLQPGLLHSALSTNLREGEDKFRGLRKNTDGYTQVRYGEEIGLGSGSYRLVDIT
;
A
#
# COMPACT_ATOMS: atom_id res chain seq x y z
N MET A 1 -4.89 -15.29 -9.90
CA MET A 1 -5.52 -15.67 -8.63
C MET A 1 -6.96 -15.20 -8.71
N ASP A 2 -7.94 -16.08 -8.48
CA ASP A 2 -9.35 -15.67 -8.50
C ASP A 2 -9.68 -15.08 -7.12
N HIS A 3 -9.99 -13.78 -7.07
CA HIS A 3 -10.27 -13.07 -5.83
C HIS A 3 -11.43 -13.68 -5.03
N ILE A 4 -12.40 -14.31 -5.71
CA ILE A 4 -13.52 -14.98 -5.03
C ILE A 4 -13.02 -16.22 -4.31
N ILE A 5 -12.16 -17.01 -4.95
CA ILE A 5 -11.56 -18.20 -4.34
C ILE A 5 -10.77 -17.79 -3.10
N THR A 6 -9.92 -16.77 -3.21
CA THR A 6 -9.15 -16.26 -2.07
C THR A 6 -10.06 -15.80 -0.92
N ALA A 7 -11.15 -15.07 -1.22
CA ALA A 7 -12.12 -14.66 -0.20
C ALA A 7 -12.74 -15.88 0.52
N LEU A 8 -13.14 -16.92 -0.23
CA LEU A 8 -13.71 -18.13 0.33
C LEU A 8 -12.71 -18.92 1.19
N GLU A 9 -11.45 -19.03 0.77
CA GLU A 9 -10.37 -19.68 1.53
C GLU A 9 -10.10 -18.99 2.87
N HIS A 10 -10.28 -17.66 2.93
CA HIS A 10 -10.18 -16.88 4.16
C HIS A 10 -11.50 -16.85 4.96
N GLY A 11 -12.50 -17.64 4.57
CA GLY A 11 -13.76 -17.75 5.29
C GLY A 11 -14.71 -16.58 5.07
N PHE A 12 -14.51 -15.73 4.07
CA PHE A 12 -15.49 -14.74 3.63
C PHE A 12 -16.45 -15.42 2.66
N SER A 13 -17.48 -16.10 3.18
CA SER A 13 -18.54 -16.72 2.39
C SER A 13 -19.89 -16.22 2.86
N TYR A 14 -20.92 -16.29 2.02
CA TYR A 14 -22.27 -15.93 2.46
C TYR A 14 -22.69 -16.71 3.73
N ALA A 15 -22.26 -17.97 3.85
CA ALA A 15 -22.58 -18.81 5.00
C ALA A 15 -21.95 -18.33 6.33
N THR A 16 -20.84 -17.59 6.27
CA THR A 16 -20.09 -17.13 7.44
C THR A 16 -20.33 -15.67 7.77
N VAL A 17 -20.46 -14.80 6.75
CA VAL A 17 -20.61 -13.35 6.95
C VAL A 17 -22.02 -12.83 6.68
N ALA A 18 -22.94 -13.69 6.20
CA ALA A 18 -24.31 -13.32 5.84
C ALA A 18 -24.41 -12.14 4.84
N ALA A 19 -23.40 -11.98 4.00
CA ALA A 19 -23.30 -10.95 2.98
C ALA A 19 -22.72 -11.53 1.67
N PRO A 20 -23.15 -11.04 0.49
CA PRO A 20 -22.59 -11.47 -0.78
C PRO A 20 -21.14 -10.98 -0.94
N ILE A 21 -20.31 -11.80 -1.57
CA ILE A 21 -18.98 -11.40 -2.02
C ILE A 21 -19.12 -10.82 -3.43
N LEU A 22 -18.54 -9.65 -3.65
CA LEU A 22 -18.55 -8.99 -4.95
C LEU A 22 -17.15 -8.48 -5.28
N ILE A 23 -16.70 -8.77 -6.51
CA ILE A 23 -15.47 -8.20 -7.07
C ILE A 23 -15.85 -6.93 -7.83
N ALA A 24 -15.63 -5.78 -7.21
CA ALA A 24 -16.25 -4.50 -7.59
C ALA A 24 -15.80 -3.92 -8.94
N ASP A 25 -14.67 -4.38 -9.49
CA ASP A 25 -14.17 -4.04 -10.83
C ASP A 25 -14.58 -5.07 -11.91
N GLY A 26 -15.42 -6.04 -11.52
CA GLY A 26 -15.92 -7.10 -12.37
C GLY A 26 -14.88 -8.17 -12.69
N VAL A 27 -15.34 -9.31 -13.23
CA VAL A 27 -14.49 -10.49 -13.47
C VAL A 27 -13.27 -10.21 -14.36
N LEU A 28 -13.39 -9.25 -15.28
CA LEU A 28 -12.30 -8.84 -16.18
C LEU A 28 -11.53 -7.61 -15.70
N GLY A 29 -11.88 -7.03 -14.54
CA GLY A 29 -11.27 -5.79 -14.03
C GLY A 29 -11.56 -4.56 -14.89
N LYS A 30 -12.68 -4.54 -15.62
CA LYS A 30 -13.04 -3.48 -16.57
C LYS A 30 -14.21 -2.60 -16.12
N ASN A 31 -14.87 -2.95 -15.01
CA ASN A 31 -15.93 -2.12 -14.44
C ASN A 31 -15.27 -1.01 -13.61
N ALA A 32 -15.29 0.22 -14.11
CA ALA A 32 -14.70 1.37 -13.43
C ALA A 32 -15.60 2.62 -13.56
N ARG A 33 -15.46 3.55 -12.62
CA ARG A 33 -15.97 4.92 -12.70
C ARG A 33 -14.80 5.87 -12.67
N GLU A 34 -14.87 6.87 -13.52
CA GLU A 34 -13.92 7.98 -13.51
C GLU A 34 -14.40 9.02 -12.49
N VAL A 35 -13.55 9.33 -11.51
CA VAL A 35 -13.83 10.32 -10.48
C VAL A 35 -12.86 11.48 -10.64
N ARG A 36 -13.40 12.68 -10.86
CA ARG A 36 -12.61 13.90 -10.96
C ARG A 36 -12.20 14.38 -9.58
N ILE A 37 -10.90 14.59 -9.38
CA ILE A 37 -10.32 15.00 -8.09
C ILE A 37 -9.51 16.30 -8.18
N ASN A 38 -8.99 16.67 -9.36
CA ASN A 38 -8.14 17.85 -9.59
C ASN A 38 -7.04 17.98 -8.51
N ARG A 39 -6.20 16.96 -8.39
CA ARG A 39 -5.06 16.93 -7.48
C ARG A 39 -3.75 17.03 -8.26
N HIS A 40 -2.63 16.98 -7.57
CA HIS A 40 -1.32 17.34 -8.10
C HIS A 40 -0.87 16.39 -9.23
N HIS A 41 -1.04 15.09 -9.04
CA HIS A 41 -0.64 14.07 -10.01
C HIS A 41 -1.76 13.71 -10.98
N PHE A 42 -3.01 13.76 -10.52
CA PHE A 42 -4.17 13.36 -11.30
C PHE A 42 -5.30 14.39 -11.30
N ASP A 43 -5.76 14.76 -12.50
CA ASP A 43 -7.04 15.45 -12.67
C ASP A 43 -8.22 14.54 -12.28
N ARG A 44 -8.05 13.24 -12.50
CA ARG A 44 -9.07 12.20 -12.33
C ARG A 44 -8.43 10.85 -12.01
N VAL A 45 -9.14 10.02 -11.27
CA VAL A 45 -8.72 8.65 -10.93
C VAL A 45 -9.83 7.65 -11.28
N LEU A 46 -9.45 6.37 -11.37
CA LEU A 46 -10.37 5.27 -11.62
C LEU A 46 -10.75 4.57 -10.32
N VAL A 47 -12.04 4.47 -10.04
CA VAL A 47 -12.58 3.71 -8.91
C VAL A 47 -13.32 2.49 -9.45
N SER A 48 -13.16 1.33 -8.83
CA SER A 48 -13.86 0.08 -9.17
C SER A 48 -15.37 0.35 -9.24
N GLY A 49 -16.02 -0.11 -10.30
CA GLY A 49 -17.31 0.44 -10.71
C GLY A 49 -18.40 0.34 -9.65
N ASP A 50 -18.52 -0.81 -8.98
CA ASP A 50 -19.54 -0.99 -7.95
C ASP A 50 -19.25 -0.15 -6.69
N ILE A 51 -17.96 0.07 -6.37
CA ILE A 51 -17.56 1.01 -5.30
C ILE A 51 -17.84 2.45 -5.72
N GLY A 52 -17.63 2.79 -6.99
CA GLY A 52 -17.94 4.11 -7.55
C GLY A 52 -19.41 4.49 -7.38
N ASP A 53 -20.32 3.52 -7.53
CA ASP A 53 -21.76 3.74 -7.53
C ASP A 53 -22.41 3.80 -6.13
N VAL A 54 -21.74 3.33 -5.07
CA VAL A 54 -22.31 3.38 -3.71
C VAL A 54 -22.22 4.76 -3.05
N GLU A 55 -23.20 5.10 -2.23
CA GLU A 55 -23.21 6.34 -1.43
C GLU A 55 -22.50 6.20 -0.08
N SER A 56 -22.31 4.97 0.39
CA SER A 56 -21.76 4.68 1.72
C SER A 56 -20.78 3.52 1.66
N LEU A 57 -19.75 3.58 2.52
CA LEU A 57 -18.67 2.59 2.56
C LEU A 57 -18.30 2.27 4.00
N VAL A 58 -18.00 1.00 4.28
CA VAL A 58 -17.28 0.60 5.50
C VAL A 58 -15.98 -0.06 5.04
N VAL A 59 -14.85 0.49 5.46
CA VAL A 59 -13.51 0.01 5.08
C VAL A 59 -12.90 -0.71 6.27
N LEU A 60 -12.58 -1.99 6.07
CA LEU A 60 -11.94 -2.84 7.08
C LEU A 60 -10.50 -3.08 6.64
N SER A 61 -9.54 -2.65 7.45
CA SER A 61 -8.11 -2.73 7.12
C SER A 61 -7.34 -3.44 8.22
N HIS A 62 -6.52 -4.41 7.84
CA HIS A 62 -5.44 -4.85 8.71
C HIS A 62 -4.30 -3.83 8.65
N PHE A 63 -4.00 -3.19 9.78
CA PHE A 63 -2.91 -2.23 9.85
C PHE A 63 -1.59 -2.98 10.02
N LYS A 64 -0.64 -2.81 9.10
CA LYS A 64 0.62 -3.57 9.12
C LYS A 64 1.74 -2.92 8.33
N GLY A 65 2.94 -3.49 8.35
CA GLY A 65 4.10 -3.00 7.61
C GLY A 65 3.94 -3.12 6.09
N HIS A 66 4.72 -2.31 5.37
CA HIS A 66 4.82 -2.35 3.92
C HIS A 66 6.20 -1.90 3.43
N GLU A 67 6.72 -2.59 2.41
CA GLU A 67 8.02 -2.35 1.78
C GLU A 67 8.34 -0.86 1.54
N VAL A 68 7.60 -0.24 0.64
CA VAL A 68 7.85 1.14 0.19
C VAL A 68 6.97 2.18 0.87
N ALA A 69 5.69 1.87 1.10
CA ALA A 69 4.73 2.78 1.74
C ALA A 69 4.92 2.92 3.27
N GLY A 70 5.77 2.11 3.90
CA GLY A 70 5.95 2.06 5.35
C GLY A 70 4.91 1.22 6.05
N PHE A 71 3.64 1.56 5.87
CA PHE A 71 2.53 0.78 6.39
C PHE A 71 1.38 0.68 5.40
N GLY A 72 0.55 -0.34 5.56
CA GLY A 72 -0.78 -0.44 4.98
C GLY A 72 -1.84 -0.20 6.04
N GLY A 73 -2.81 0.66 5.74
CA GLY A 73 -3.94 1.01 6.61
C GLY A 73 -5.17 1.37 5.78
N ALA A 74 -6.07 2.17 6.33
CA ALA A 74 -7.27 2.66 5.67
C ALA A 74 -6.97 3.39 4.35
N ILE A 75 -5.95 4.26 4.32
CA ILE A 75 -5.57 5.02 3.12
C ILE A 75 -5.16 4.07 2.00
N LYS A 76 -4.23 3.14 2.27
CA LYS A 76 -3.78 2.17 1.26
C LYS A 76 -4.89 1.23 0.81
N ASN A 77 -5.79 0.85 1.71
CA ASN A 77 -6.95 0.02 1.38
C ASN A 77 -7.92 0.76 0.45
N LEU A 78 -8.25 2.02 0.74
CA LEU A 78 -9.01 2.87 -0.18
C LEU A 78 -8.30 3.01 -1.54
N ALA A 79 -7.01 3.30 -1.53
CA ALA A 79 -6.24 3.54 -2.75
C ALA A 79 -6.14 2.29 -3.64
N MET A 80 -5.56 1.21 -3.12
CA MET A 80 -5.29 0.00 -3.89
C MET A 80 -6.52 -0.92 -3.95
N GLY A 81 -7.30 -1.02 -2.87
CA GLY A 81 -8.46 -1.91 -2.79
C GLY A 81 -9.66 -1.41 -3.60
N CYS A 82 -9.87 -0.10 -3.70
CA CYS A 82 -10.98 0.48 -4.46
C CYS A 82 -10.62 0.83 -5.91
N ALA A 83 -9.42 0.51 -6.39
CA ALA A 83 -9.00 0.78 -7.76
C ALA A 83 -9.08 -0.48 -8.66
N PRO A 84 -9.49 -0.32 -9.94
CA PRO A 84 -9.36 -1.40 -10.93
C PRO A 84 -7.88 -1.66 -11.26
N PRO A 85 -7.53 -2.72 -12.00
CA PRO A 85 -6.13 -3.05 -12.31
C PRO A 85 -5.36 -1.91 -12.98
N SER A 86 -6.00 -1.17 -13.88
CA SER A 86 -5.39 0.02 -14.51
C SER A 86 -5.13 1.14 -13.51
N GLY A 87 -6.04 1.37 -12.55
CA GLY A 87 -5.86 2.39 -11.53
C GLY A 87 -4.79 2.02 -10.51
N LYS A 88 -4.70 0.74 -10.13
CA LYS A 88 -3.57 0.21 -9.34
C LYS A 88 -2.26 0.46 -10.08
N GLN A 89 -2.21 0.24 -11.39
CA GLN A 89 -1.02 0.48 -12.20
C GLN A 89 -0.63 1.98 -12.25
N GLU A 90 -1.60 2.89 -12.36
CA GLU A 90 -1.34 4.33 -12.30
C GLU A 90 -0.73 4.78 -10.97
N GLN A 91 -1.15 4.16 -9.86
CA GLN A 91 -0.58 4.42 -8.54
C GLN A 91 0.89 3.95 -8.42
N HIS A 92 1.29 2.90 -9.13
CA HIS A 92 2.69 2.43 -9.20
C HIS A 92 3.53 3.35 -10.09
N ALA A 93 3.57 4.64 -9.76
CA ALA A 93 4.23 5.69 -10.53
C ALA A 93 5.76 5.69 -10.39
N ALA A 94 6.29 5.00 -9.37
CA ALA A 94 7.72 4.90 -9.14
C ALA A 94 8.42 4.02 -10.19
N ARG A 95 9.60 4.45 -10.65
CA ARG A 95 10.42 3.74 -11.64
C ARG A 95 11.78 3.36 -11.05
N PRO A 96 12.17 2.07 -11.12
CA PRO A 96 13.49 1.65 -10.68
C PRO A 96 14.58 2.15 -11.64
N MET A 97 15.80 2.19 -11.13
CA MET A 97 17.01 2.53 -11.84
C MET A 97 18.13 1.53 -11.53
N VAL A 98 19.09 1.44 -12.45
CA VAL A 98 20.27 0.58 -12.25
C VAL A 98 21.36 1.40 -11.56
N LEU A 99 21.87 0.85 -10.45
CA LEU A 99 22.95 1.45 -9.68
C LEU A 99 24.28 1.23 -10.40
N GLU A 100 24.97 2.33 -10.66
CA GLU A 100 26.26 2.33 -11.37
C GLU A 100 27.29 1.44 -10.65
N GLY A 101 28.00 0.62 -11.43
CA GLY A 101 29.09 -0.23 -10.94
C GLY A 101 28.66 -1.49 -10.16
N ARG A 102 27.37 -1.74 -9.96
CA ARG A 102 26.87 -2.98 -9.30
C ARG A 102 26.37 -4.03 -10.27
N CYS A 103 25.89 -3.62 -11.43
CA CYS A 103 25.32 -4.55 -12.41
C CYS A 103 26.42 -5.41 -13.04
N ILE A 104 26.24 -6.73 -13.00
CA ILE A 104 27.14 -7.71 -13.61
C ILE A 104 26.62 -8.26 -14.95
N GLY A 105 25.55 -7.69 -15.50
CA GLY A 105 25.00 -8.08 -16.80
C GLY A 105 24.39 -9.49 -16.87
N CYS A 106 23.98 -10.08 -15.74
CA CYS A 106 23.54 -11.49 -15.70
C CYS A 106 22.20 -11.79 -16.41
N GLY A 107 21.42 -10.78 -16.76
CA GLY A 107 20.18 -10.95 -17.54
C GLY A 107 18.94 -11.42 -16.78
N LYS A 108 19.01 -11.71 -15.48
CA LYS A 108 17.85 -12.20 -14.71
C LYS A 108 16.66 -11.23 -14.71
N CYS A 109 16.93 -9.94 -14.55
CA CYS A 109 15.89 -8.91 -14.58
C CYS A 109 15.20 -8.77 -15.95
N LEU A 110 15.90 -9.10 -17.05
CA LEU A 110 15.31 -9.13 -18.40
C LEU A 110 14.25 -10.22 -18.49
N ALA A 111 14.61 -11.44 -18.03
CA ALA A 111 13.71 -12.58 -18.04
C ALA A 111 12.49 -12.40 -17.13
N ALA A 112 12.65 -11.68 -16.01
CA ALA A 112 11.58 -11.46 -15.05
C ALA A 112 10.63 -10.30 -15.46
N CYS A 113 11.03 -9.43 -16.39
CA CYS A 113 10.24 -8.25 -16.72
C CYS A 113 8.98 -8.61 -17.55
N PRO A 114 7.76 -8.43 -17.03
CA PRO A 114 6.53 -8.82 -17.73
C PRO A 114 6.19 -7.92 -18.93
N ARG A 115 6.91 -6.79 -19.08
CA ARG A 115 6.69 -5.79 -20.12
C ARG A 115 7.86 -5.64 -21.07
N SER A 116 8.88 -6.49 -20.91
CA SER A 116 10.13 -6.40 -21.69
C SER A 116 10.75 -5.00 -21.66
N ALA A 117 10.60 -4.29 -20.53
CA ALA A 117 11.10 -2.93 -20.31
C ALA A 117 12.58 -2.91 -19.88
N VAL A 118 13.19 -4.08 -19.66
CA VAL A 118 14.60 -4.18 -19.27
C VAL A 118 15.40 -4.68 -20.47
N GLY A 119 16.47 -3.96 -20.81
CA GLY A 119 17.44 -4.31 -21.85
C GLY A 119 18.83 -4.52 -21.28
N LEU A 120 19.80 -4.81 -22.15
CA LEU A 120 21.21 -4.92 -21.81
C LEU A 120 22.04 -4.09 -22.80
N GLU A 121 22.79 -3.12 -22.29
CA GLU A 121 23.68 -2.24 -23.06
C GLU A 121 25.05 -2.23 -22.38
N ASP A 122 26.12 -2.47 -23.15
CA ASP A 122 27.51 -2.50 -22.65
C ASP A 122 27.72 -3.38 -21.40
N GLY A 123 26.99 -4.49 -21.33
CA GLY A 123 27.05 -5.42 -20.19
C GLY A 123 26.33 -4.93 -18.93
N GLN A 124 25.61 -3.81 -18.98
CA GLN A 124 24.76 -3.32 -17.90
C GLN A 124 23.28 -3.38 -18.28
N SER A 125 22.43 -3.64 -17.29
CA SER A 125 21.00 -3.56 -17.48
C SER A 125 20.58 -2.10 -17.69
N VAL A 126 19.64 -1.88 -18.60
CA VAL A 126 18.99 -0.57 -18.82
C VAL A 126 17.49 -0.74 -18.69
N ILE A 127 16.79 0.28 -18.20
CA ILE A 127 15.35 0.24 -17.95
C ILE A 127 14.68 1.31 -18.81
N ASP A 128 13.86 0.86 -19.75
CA ASP A 128 12.95 1.72 -20.51
C ASP A 128 11.84 2.21 -19.59
N ARG A 129 11.87 3.50 -19.25
CA ARG A 129 10.91 4.12 -18.32
C ARG A 129 9.49 4.20 -18.90
N ASP A 130 9.35 4.26 -20.22
CA ASP A 130 8.05 4.37 -20.89
C ASP A 130 7.33 3.01 -20.94
N LEU A 131 8.09 1.92 -21.07
CA LEU A 131 7.55 0.55 -20.99
C LEU A 131 7.41 0.03 -19.56
N CYS A 132 8.18 0.58 -18.62
CA CYS A 132 8.18 0.14 -17.23
C CYS A 132 6.86 0.48 -16.53
N ILE A 133 6.33 -0.50 -15.80
CA ILE A 133 5.04 -0.40 -15.09
C ILE A 133 5.19 -0.30 -13.57
N GLY A 134 6.42 -0.11 -13.07
CA GLY A 134 6.67 0.06 -11.62
C GLY A 134 6.39 -1.18 -10.77
N CYS A 135 6.45 -2.39 -11.35
CA CYS A 135 6.16 -3.64 -10.63
C CYS A 135 7.30 -4.13 -9.71
N PHE A 136 8.49 -3.54 -9.81
CA PHE A 136 9.69 -3.86 -9.01
C PHE A 136 10.21 -5.31 -9.07
N GLU A 137 9.66 -6.19 -9.91
CA GLU A 137 10.15 -7.57 -10.06
C GLU A 137 11.67 -7.64 -10.36
N CYS A 138 12.15 -6.72 -11.20
CA CYS A 138 13.58 -6.61 -11.53
C CYS A 138 14.48 -6.28 -10.32
N MET A 139 13.98 -5.52 -9.35
CA MET A 139 14.68 -5.18 -8.11
C MET A 139 14.76 -6.42 -7.22
N THR A 140 13.65 -7.15 -7.05
CA THR A 140 13.56 -8.36 -6.22
C THR A 140 14.45 -9.48 -6.72
N ILE A 141 14.54 -9.69 -8.05
CA ILE A 141 15.30 -10.81 -8.63
C ILE A 141 16.80 -10.52 -8.80
N CYS A 142 17.24 -9.27 -8.60
CA CYS A 142 18.62 -8.89 -8.84
C CYS A 142 19.55 -9.44 -7.73
N PRO A 143 20.46 -10.38 -8.04
CA PRO A 143 21.31 -10.99 -7.01
C PRO A 143 22.36 -10.03 -6.43
N GLU A 144 22.74 -9.01 -7.18
CA GLU A 144 23.73 -8.01 -6.78
C GLU A 144 23.09 -6.77 -6.12
N HIS A 145 21.76 -6.76 -5.97
CA HIS A 145 21.02 -5.57 -5.54
C HIS A 145 21.45 -4.32 -6.33
N ALA A 146 21.61 -4.50 -7.65
CA ALA A 146 22.07 -3.48 -8.59
C ALA A 146 20.92 -2.66 -9.20
N ILE A 147 19.68 -2.97 -8.83
CA ILE A 147 18.48 -2.24 -9.25
C ILE A 147 17.80 -1.77 -7.98
N ASP A 148 17.53 -0.47 -7.90
CA ASP A 148 16.87 0.16 -6.75
C ASP A 148 15.93 1.27 -7.24
N VAL A 149 15.28 1.97 -6.31
CA VAL A 149 14.41 3.12 -6.55
C VAL A 149 15.02 4.36 -5.92
N ASP A 150 14.81 5.52 -6.52
CA ASP A 150 15.17 6.77 -5.88
C ASP A 150 14.19 7.05 -4.72
N TRP A 151 14.68 6.85 -3.51
CA TRP A 151 13.91 7.03 -2.28
C TRP A 151 13.54 8.49 -2.00
N GLU A 152 14.24 9.45 -2.60
CA GLU A 152 13.98 10.88 -2.40
C GLU A 152 12.94 11.41 -3.38
N THR A 153 12.88 10.87 -4.61
CA THR A 153 12.01 11.42 -5.66
C THR A 153 10.88 10.50 -6.10
N GLU A 154 11.14 9.20 -6.25
CA GLU A 154 10.18 8.25 -6.80
C GLU A 154 9.20 7.73 -5.72
N ILE A 155 9.67 7.55 -4.48
CA ILE A 155 8.85 7.03 -3.38
C ILE A 155 7.82 8.03 -2.87
N PRO A 156 8.14 9.32 -2.64
CA PRO A 156 7.13 10.32 -2.31
C PRO A 156 6.05 10.40 -3.38
N ARG A 157 6.45 10.42 -4.67
CA ARG A 157 5.50 10.40 -5.79
C ARG A 157 4.56 9.19 -5.74
N PHE A 158 5.09 8.00 -5.48
CA PHE A 158 4.27 6.79 -5.33
C PHE A 158 3.24 6.94 -4.19
N ILE A 159 3.66 7.45 -3.03
CA ILE A 159 2.77 7.66 -1.89
C ILE A 159 1.71 8.71 -2.21
N GLU A 160 2.09 9.83 -2.84
CA GLU A 160 1.17 10.89 -3.23
C GLU A 160 0.13 10.40 -4.24
N CYS A 161 0.55 9.68 -5.30
CA CYS A 161 -0.36 9.06 -6.26
C CYS A 161 -1.34 8.08 -5.59
N MET A 162 -0.87 7.28 -4.63
CA MET A 162 -1.71 6.36 -3.86
C MET A 162 -2.75 7.13 -3.04
N VAL A 163 -2.35 8.17 -2.32
CA VAL A 163 -3.24 8.98 -1.48
C VAL A 163 -4.28 9.75 -2.31
N GLU A 164 -3.92 10.24 -3.51
CA GLU A 164 -4.88 10.84 -4.44
C GLU A 164 -5.95 9.84 -4.90
N TYR A 165 -5.58 8.58 -5.10
CA TYR A 165 -6.52 7.49 -5.38
C TYR A 165 -7.44 7.21 -4.19
N ALA A 166 -6.92 7.22 -2.95
CA ALA A 166 -7.75 7.12 -1.75
C ALA A 166 -8.76 8.27 -1.66
N PHE A 167 -8.34 9.49 -2.01
CA PHE A 167 -9.22 10.66 -2.09
C PHE A 167 -10.37 10.45 -3.08
N GLY A 168 -10.09 10.00 -4.30
CA GLY A 168 -11.14 9.71 -5.28
C GLY A 168 -12.09 8.60 -4.85
N ALA A 169 -11.59 7.57 -4.16
CA ALA A 169 -12.42 6.47 -3.65
C ALA A 169 -13.37 6.92 -2.52
N ALA A 170 -12.93 7.82 -1.64
CA ALA A 170 -13.72 8.32 -0.51
C ALA A 170 -14.62 9.52 -0.87
N GLN A 171 -14.29 10.27 -1.93
CA GLN A 171 -14.96 11.51 -2.30
C GLN A 171 -16.48 11.33 -2.44
N GLY A 172 -17.24 12.14 -1.71
CA GLY A 172 -18.71 12.18 -1.80
C GLY A 172 -19.42 11.00 -1.12
N LYS A 173 -18.71 10.11 -0.42
CA LYS A 173 -19.28 8.94 0.25
C LYS A 173 -19.37 9.14 1.77
N LYS A 174 -20.40 8.55 2.39
CA LYS A 174 -20.47 8.39 3.84
C LYS A 174 -19.64 7.18 4.24
N ALA A 175 -18.43 7.41 4.75
CA ALA A 175 -17.50 6.33 5.05
C ALA A 175 -17.30 6.11 6.57
N GLY A 176 -17.18 4.85 6.96
CA GLY A 176 -16.64 4.42 8.25
C GLY A 176 -15.42 3.54 8.03
N TYR A 177 -14.46 3.61 8.95
CA TYR A 177 -13.17 2.94 8.86
C TYR A 177 -12.93 2.14 10.13
N MET A 178 -12.41 0.92 9.98
CA MET A 178 -11.96 0.10 11.09
C MET A 178 -10.57 -0.48 10.78
N ASN A 179 -9.61 -0.19 11.65
CA ASN A 179 -8.26 -0.74 11.57
C ASN A 179 -8.10 -1.84 12.63
N PHE A 180 -7.63 -2.99 12.19
CA PHE A 180 -7.29 -4.14 13.01
C PHE A 180 -5.80 -4.04 13.28
N LEU A 181 -5.42 -3.78 14.54
CA LEU A 181 -4.03 -3.67 14.98
C LEU A 181 -3.65 -4.95 15.73
N THR A 182 -3.68 -6.05 15.00
CA THR A 182 -3.40 -7.41 15.48
C THR A 182 -2.45 -8.04 14.49
N HIS A 183 -1.47 -8.84 14.92
CA HIS A 183 -0.50 -9.47 14.03
C HIS A 183 0.20 -8.48 13.08
N ILE A 184 0.72 -7.38 13.63
CA ILE A 184 1.46 -6.35 12.86
C ILE A 184 2.74 -6.95 12.28
N THR A 185 2.69 -7.52 11.07
CA THR A 185 3.86 -8.13 10.44
C THR A 185 4.65 -7.13 9.56
N PRO A 186 5.92 -7.42 9.21
CA PRO A 186 6.75 -6.51 8.42
C PRO A 186 6.25 -6.19 7.02
N ASP A 187 5.67 -7.18 6.34
CA ASP A 187 5.35 -7.11 4.91
C ASP A 187 3.85 -7.11 4.68
N CYS A 188 3.38 -6.68 3.51
CA CYS A 188 1.96 -6.49 3.22
C CYS A 188 1.15 -7.81 3.14
N ASP A 189 -0.15 -7.81 3.41
CA ASP A 189 -1.00 -9.03 3.27
C ASP A 189 -1.18 -9.48 1.81
N CYS A 190 -0.75 -8.67 0.85
CA CYS A 190 -0.75 -9.09 -0.55
C CYS A 190 0.30 -10.15 -0.87
N VAL A 191 1.28 -10.38 0.02
CA VAL A 191 2.27 -11.44 -0.13
C VAL A 191 1.92 -12.63 0.76
N GLY A 192 2.13 -13.85 0.25
CA GLY A 192 1.86 -15.10 0.98
C GLY A 192 2.93 -15.47 2.01
N TRP A 193 3.86 -14.55 2.29
CA TRP A 193 4.98 -14.71 3.22
C TRP A 193 5.14 -13.42 4.01
N SER A 194 5.49 -13.53 5.28
CA SER A 194 5.94 -12.41 6.11
C SER A 194 6.58 -13.00 7.37
N ASP A 195 7.47 -12.26 8.01
CA ASP A 195 8.01 -12.67 9.31
C ASP A 195 6.98 -12.49 10.45
N ALA A 196 7.35 -12.91 11.66
CA ALA A 196 6.58 -12.76 12.89
C ALA A 196 6.18 -11.29 13.16
N PRO A 197 5.10 -11.05 13.94
CA PRO A 197 4.69 -9.70 14.33
C PRO A 197 5.82 -8.90 14.99
N VAL A 198 5.84 -7.59 14.72
CA VAL A 198 6.91 -6.68 15.18
C VAL A 198 6.57 -5.96 16.48
N VAL A 199 5.30 -5.96 16.88
CA VAL A 199 4.78 -5.44 18.15
C VAL A 199 3.65 -6.36 18.65
N PRO A 200 3.31 -6.34 19.96
CA PRO A 200 2.12 -7.02 20.48
C PRO A 200 0.82 -6.52 19.84
N ASP A 201 -0.24 -7.32 19.93
CA ASP A 201 -1.58 -6.92 19.51
C ASP A 201 -2.09 -5.76 20.37
N ILE A 202 -2.65 -4.74 19.70
CA ILE A 202 -3.16 -3.52 20.35
C ILE A 202 -4.69 -3.55 20.41
N GLY A 203 -5.33 -4.12 19.39
CA GLY A 203 -6.78 -4.25 19.31
C GLY A 203 -7.37 -3.65 18.05
N PHE A 204 -8.48 -2.92 18.18
CA PHE A 204 -9.25 -2.40 17.06
C PHE A 204 -9.51 -0.91 17.21
N LEU A 205 -9.41 -0.18 16.12
CA LEU A 205 -9.77 1.24 16.05
C LEU A 205 -10.94 1.43 15.10
N ALA A 206 -11.78 2.42 15.37
CA ALA A 206 -12.85 2.83 14.48
C ALA A 206 -12.86 4.36 14.32
N SER A 207 -13.14 4.84 13.10
CA SER A 207 -13.17 6.26 12.77
C SER A 207 -14.13 6.55 11.62
N ARG A 208 -14.47 7.83 11.44
CA ARG A 208 -15.11 8.35 10.21
C ARG A 208 -14.13 9.08 9.29
N ASP A 209 -12.87 9.15 9.69
CA ASP A 209 -11.80 9.84 8.99
C ASP A 209 -10.65 8.83 8.73
N PRO A 210 -10.28 8.58 7.46
CA PRO A 210 -9.27 7.60 7.09
C PRO A 210 -7.85 8.06 7.43
N VAL A 211 -7.60 9.37 7.49
CA VAL A 211 -6.29 9.93 7.84
C VAL A 211 -6.10 9.83 9.35
N ALA A 212 -7.14 10.17 10.12
CA ALA A 212 -7.10 10.12 11.58
C ALA A 212 -6.88 8.71 12.11
N ILE A 213 -7.52 7.69 11.51
CA ILE A 213 -7.38 6.30 11.96
C ILE A 213 -5.98 5.74 11.65
N ASP A 214 -5.40 6.09 10.51
CA ASP A 214 -4.05 5.67 10.15
C ASP A 214 -2.99 6.40 10.98
N ALA A 215 -3.19 7.69 11.26
CA ALA A 215 -2.36 8.45 12.20
C ALA A 215 -2.37 7.81 13.60
N ALA A 216 -3.56 7.55 14.15
CA ALA A 216 -3.73 6.89 15.43
C ALA A 216 -3.10 5.49 15.44
N SER A 217 -3.25 4.73 14.35
CA SER A 217 -2.70 3.39 14.26
C SER A 217 -1.18 3.39 14.25
N PHE A 218 -0.58 4.30 13.47
CA PHE A 218 0.86 4.46 13.39
C PHE A 218 1.47 4.82 14.76
N ASP A 219 0.85 5.77 15.47
CA ASP A 219 1.31 6.21 16.77
C ASP A 219 1.18 5.10 17.82
N LEU A 220 0.05 4.40 17.87
CA LEU A 220 -0.19 3.31 18.82
C LEU A 220 0.78 2.14 18.62
N VAL A 221 1.13 1.80 17.37
CA VAL A 221 2.17 0.81 17.05
C VAL A 221 3.53 1.27 17.55
N ASN A 222 3.90 2.52 17.30
CA ASN A 222 5.19 3.04 17.72
C ASN A 222 5.32 3.21 19.23
N LEU A 223 4.20 3.36 19.96
CA LEU A 223 4.16 3.35 21.42
C LEU A 223 4.40 1.95 22.03
N GLN A 224 4.35 0.88 21.25
CA GLN A 224 4.66 -0.47 21.75
C GLN A 224 6.17 -0.74 21.79
N PRO A 225 6.65 -1.59 22.70
CA PRO A 225 7.96 -2.20 22.58
C PRO A 225 7.99 -3.13 21.35
N GLY A 226 9.10 -3.09 20.61
CA GLY A 226 9.33 -4.00 19.49
C GLY A 226 9.55 -5.43 19.97
N LEU A 227 8.95 -6.40 19.29
CA LEU A 227 9.13 -7.82 19.57
C LEU A 227 10.48 -8.31 19.06
N LEU A 228 11.26 -8.88 19.98
CA LEU A 228 12.51 -9.57 19.67
C LEU A 228 12.23 -10.82 18.82
N HIS A 229 13.21 -11.19 17.99
CA HIS A 229 13.12 -12.34 17.07
C HIS A 229 12.08 -12.19 15.94
N SER A 230 11.85 -10.96 15.50
CA SER A 230 11.21 -10.63 14.22
C SER A 230 12.21 -9.95 13.28
N ALA A 231 11.80 -9.62 12.07
CA ALA A 231 12.58 -8.81 11.12
C ALA A 231 12.91 -7.40 11.66
N LEU A 232 12.22 -6.93 12.71
CA LEU A 232 12.52 -5.66 13.36
C LEU A 232 13.85 -5.76 14.12
N SER A 233 14.91 -5.24 13.51
CA SER A 233 16.28 -5.31 14.06
C SER A 233 16.72 -4.04 14.78
N THR A 234 16.04 -2.92 14.53
CA THR A 234 16.31 -1.61 15.15
C THR A 234 15.00 -0.95 15.58
N ASN A 235 15.07 0.17 16.30
CA ASN A 235 13.91 0.93 16.78
C ASN A 235 12.97 0.11 17.72
N LEU A 236 13.55 -0.68 18.62
CA LEU A 236 12.81 -1.60 19.50
C LEU A 236 12.16 -0.93 20.72
N ARG A 237 12.52 0.32 21.06
CA ARG A 237 11.99 1.00 22.25
C ARG A 237 10.65 1.68 21.96
N GLU A 238 9.85 1.87 23.00
CA GLU A 238 8.61 2.64 22.91
C GLU A 238 8.89 4.07 22.39
N GLY A 239 8.04 4.55 21.49
CA GLY A 239 8.17 5.84 20.82
C GLY A 239 9.10 5.87 19.60
N GLU A 240 9.90 4.81 19.36
CA GLU A 240 10.72 4.72 18.15
C GLU A 240 9.88 4.22 16.96
N ASP A 241 10.13 4.76 15.76
CA ASP A 241 9.40 4.40 14.54
C ASP A 241 9.73 2.96 14.10
N LYS A 242 8.78 2.05 14.32
CA LYS A 242 8.91 0.61 14.02
C LYS A 242 9.05 0.35 12.53
N PHE A 243 8.42 1.16 11.69
CA PHE A 243 8.46 1.00 10.23
C PHE A 243 9.80 1.44 9.65
N ARG A 244 10.39 2.52 10.19
CA ARG A 244 11.80 2.87 9.90
C ARG A 244 12.78 1.84 10.44
N GLY A 245 12.45 1.20 11.56
CA GLY A 245 13.24 0.11 12.14
C GLY A 245 13.31 -1.13 11.25
N LEU A 246 12.21 -1.42 10.53
CA LEU A 246 12.17 -2.44 9.49
C LEU A 246 12.95 -2.00 8.25
N ARG A 247 12.77 -0.74 7.82
CA ARG A 247 13.26 -0.23 6.53
C ARG A 247 13.73 1.20 6.67
N LYS A 248 15.06 1.37 6.70
CA LYS A 248 15.72 2.64 7.02
C LYS A 248 15.28 3.83 6.15
N ASN A 249 15.02 3.59 4.86
CA ASN A 249 14.73 4.65 3.89
C ASN A 249 13.23 4.97 3.79
N THR A 250 12.38 4.32 4.59
CA THR A 250 10.94 4.49 4.50
C THR A 250 10.45 5.63 5.39
N ASP A 251 9.56 6.47 4.86
CA ASP A 251 8.81 7.46 5.63
C ASP A 251 7.30 7.21 5.48
N GLY A 252 6.82 6.25 6.28
CA GLY A 252 5.42 5.83 6.22
C GLY A 252 4.43 6.92 6.60
N TYR A 253 4.84 7.91 7.40
CA TYR A 253 3.96 8.99 7.84
C TYR A 253 3.68 10.01 6.73
N THR A 254 4.39 9.94 5.59
CA THR A 254 4.13 10.75 4.39
C THR A 254 2.68 10.60 3.92
N GLN A 255 2.10 9.39 3.98
CA GLN A 255 0.72 9.18 3.55
C GLN A 255 -0.30 9.92 4.42
N VAL A 256 -0.03 10.07 5.72
CA VAL A 256 -0.86 10.85 6.65
C VAL A 256 -0.73 12.34 6.35
N ARG A 257 0.51 12.85 6.24
CA ARG A 257 0.77 14.28 5.97
C ARG A 257 0.13 14.74 4.67
N TYR A 258 0.34 13.98 3.60
CA TYR A 258 -0.20 14.33 2.30
C TYR A 258 -1.73 14.14 2.23
N GLY A 259 -2.27 13.13 2.93
CA GLY A 259 -3.72 12.95 3.08
C GLY A 259 -4.39 14.17 3.72
N GLU A 260 -3.78 14.72 4.77
CA GLU A 260 -4.24 15.97 5.39
C GLU A 260 -4.11 17.17 4.43
N GLU A 261 -2.96 17.30 3.74
CA GLU A 261 -2.70 18.37 2.78
C GLU A 261 -3.75 18.45 1.67
N ILE A 262 -4.15 17.31 1.09
CA ILE A 262 -5.14 17.27 -0.01
C ILE A 262 -6.59 17.26 0.47
N GLY A 263 -6.82 17.31 1.78
CA GLY A 263 -8.15 17.30 2.39
C GLY A 263 -8.87 15.96 2.35
N LEU A 264 -8.14 14.84 2.34
CA LEU A 264 -8.72 13.49 2.51
C LEU A 264 -9.27 13.28 3.92
N GLY A 265 -8.65 13.93 4.92
CA GLY A 265 -8.99 13.83 6.33
C GLY A 265 -8.05 14.67 7.18
N SER A 266 -7.98 14.38 8.47
CA SER A 266 -7.12 15.08 9.44
C SER A 266 -6.16 14.11 10.12
N GLY A 267 -4.86 14.44 10.18
CA GLY A 267 -3.89 13.70 11.00
C GLY A 267 -4.09 13.91 12.50
N SER A 268 -4.85 14.94 12.90
CA SER A 268 -5.26 15.15 14.29
C SER A 268 -6.42 14.23 14.68
N TYR A 269 -6.30 13.58 15.84
CA TYR A 269 -7.32 12.69 16.37
C TYR A 269 -7.42 12.79 17.90
N ARG A 270 -8.50 12.23 18.46
CA ARG A 270 -8.68 12.01 19.89
C ARG A 270 -9.14 10.58 20.12
N LEU A 271 -8.38 9.81 20.90
CA LEU A 271 -8.78 8.48 21.31
C LEU A 271 -9.92 8.54 22.33
N VAL A 272 -10.92 7.68 22.15
CA VAL A 272 -12.04 7.49 23.08
C VAL A 272 -12.18 6.00 23.31
N ASP A 273 -11.89 5.57 24.54
CA ASP A 273 -12.06 4.18 24.93
C ASP A 273 -13.56 3.86 25.14
N ILE A 274 -13.98 2.71 24.60
CA ILE A 274 -15.38 2.23 24.64
C ILE A 274 -15.49 0.98 25.56
N THR A 275 -14.47 0.76 26.39
CA THR A 275 -14.42 -0.33 27.39
C THR A 275 -15.29 -0.05 28.61
#